data_AF-A0A0B8ZHU6-F1
#
_entry.id   AF-A0A0B8ZHU6-F1
#
_cell.length_a   1.000
_cell.length_b   1.000
_cell.length_c   1.000
_cell.angle_alpha   90.00
_cell.angle_beta   90.00
_cell.angle_gamma   90.00
#
_symmetry.space_group_name_H-M   'P 1'
#
loop_
_entity.id
_entity.type
_entity.pdbx_description
1 polymer ?
#
loop_
_entity_poly.entity_id
_entity_poly.type
_entity_poly.pdbx_seq_one_letter_code
_entity_poly.pdbx_strand_id
1 'polypeptide(L)'
;MTEPDRVFLQMWGPTREHLIASHEFYVAEAKRRLLDQFTDESMEADANAFADAWLAGKPFDPDRDDPGSDYEQSWDESIGFYQRLSDLRDNTRLSIIAGMFHEWEKQLRDWLGRELGHHGFGKHAHAAVWSVKLDELFDLFEACGWAVRTLGFFDQLSRCQLVTNVYKHGNGPSFKTLKVVAPDLVGKTDGLPAFFVSALDYSSLAVCNDDLACFAHSITAFWNELPENIFFSQVTEVPKWLDRALRKEREGRR
;
A
#
# COMPACT_ATOMS: atom_id res chain seq x y z
N MET A 1 20.20 -9.40 -44.05
CA MET A 1 19.03 -9.52 -43.16
C MET A 1 19.53 -9.27 -41.75
N THR A 2 19.11 -8.16 -41.14
CA THR A 2 19.32 -7.92 -39.70
C THR A 2 18.51 -8.95 -38.93
N GLU A 3 19.12 -9.58 -37.91
CA GLU A 3 18.38 -10.50 -37.02
C GLU A 3 17.16 -9.78 -36.43
N PRO A 4 16.00 -10.45 -36.33
CA PRO A 4 14.82 -9.86 -35.71
C PRO A 4 15.12 -9.55 -34.25
N ASP A 5 14.70 -8.37 -33.81
CA ASP A 5 14.90 -7.93 -32.43
C ASP A 5 14.17 -8.87 -31.47
N ARG A 6 14.86 -9.25 -30.40
CA ARG A 6 14.39 -10.25 -29.45
C ARG A 6 13.63 -9.54 -28.33
N VAL A 7 12.53 -10.14 -27.88
CA VAL A 7 11.80 -9.67 -26.71
C VAL A 7 12.67 -9.88 -25.47
N PHE A 8 12.84 -8.84 -24.66
CA PHE A 8 13.52 -8.87 -23.36
C PHE A 8 12.54 -9.15 -22.21
N LEU A 9 11.41 -8.44 -22.15
CA LEU A 9 10.33 -8.69 -21.19
C LEU A 9 9.01 -8.78 -21.95
N GLN A 10 8.20 -9.78 -21.62
CA GLN A 10 6.86 -9.94 -22.15
C GLN A 10 5.81 -9.89 -21.04
N MET A 11 4.80 -9.04 -21.21
CA MET A 11 3.57 -9.07 -20.41
C MET A 11 2.45 -9.68 -21.25
N TRP A 12 2.27 -11.00 -21.14
CA TRP A 12 1.22 -11.73 -21.87
C TRP A 12 -0.17 -11.26 -21.45
N GLY A 13 -1.04 -10.95 -22.42
CA GLY A 13 -2.38 -10.38 -22.20
C GLY A 13 -3.21 -11.11 -21.13
N PRO A 14 -3.41 -12.43 -21.22
CA PRO A 14 -4.13 -13.18 -20.19
C PRO A 14 -3.48 -13.16 -18.81
N THR A 15 -2.15 -13.07 -18.70
CA THR A 15 -1.49 -12.86 -17.41
C THR A 15 -1.80 -11.48 -16.86
N ARG A 16 -1.74 -10.43 -17.69
CA ARG A 16 -2.12 -9.07 -17.30
C ARG A 16 -3.57 -9.03 -16.80
N GLU A 17 -4.51 -9.58 -17.55
CA GLU A 17 -5.93 -9.66 -17.19
C GLU A 17 -6.14 -10.38 -15.86
N HIS A 18 -5.44 -11.49 -15.65
CA HIS A 18 -5.51 -12.23 -14.39
C HIS A 18 -4.97 -11.43 -13.18
N LEU A 19 -3.84 -10.73 -13.35
CA LEU A 19 -3.25 -9.89 -12.30
C LEU A 19 -4.18 -8.74 -11.91
N ILE A 20 -4.77 -8.07 -12.90
CA ILE A 20 -5.76 -7.00 -12.70
C ILE A 20 -7.00 -7.56 -12.00
N ALA A 21 -7.59 -8.63 -12.52
CA ALA A 21 -8.80 -9.21 -11.94
C ALA A 21 -8.59 -9.70 -10.49
N SER A 22 -7.42 -10.25 -10.19
CA SER A 22 -7.07 -10.69 -8.84
C SER A 22 -6.93 -9.52 -7.87
N HIS A 23 -6.31 -8.43 -8.30
CA HIS A 23 -6.20 -7.19 -7.51
C HIS A 23 -7.56 -6.54 -7.27
N GLU A 24 -8.38 -6.40 -8.31
CA GLU A 24 -9.74 -5.85 -8.20
C GLU A 24 -10.62 -6.69 -7.27
N PHE A 25 -10.53 -8.02 -7.37
CA PHE A 25 -11.21 -8.94 -6.46
C PHE A 25 -10.76 -8.74 -5.02
N TYR A 26 -9.44 -8.66 -4.77
CA TYR A 26 -8.90 -8.42 -3.43
C TYR A 26 -9.46 -7.12 -2.85
N VAL A 27 -9.38 -6.01 -3.59
CA VAL A 27 -9.82 -4.69 -3.10
C VAL A 27 -11.33 -4.69 -2.83
N ALA A 28 -12.13 -5.22 -3.76
CA ALA A 28 -13.58 -5.27 -3.61
C ALA A 28 -14.00 -6.09 -2.39
N GLU A 29 -13.47 -7.31 -2.25
CA GLU A 29 -13.85 -8.20 -1.15
C GLU A 29 -13.27 -7.78 0.20
N ALA A 30 -12.05 -7.22 0.22
CA ALA A 30 -11.47 -6.69 1.44
C ALA A 30 -12.28 -5.50 1.98
N LYS A 31 -12.65 -4.54 1.12
CA LYS A 31 -13.52 -3.43 1.52
C LYS A 31 -14.87 -3.92 2.03
N ARG A 32 -15.57 -4.71 1.21
CA ARG A 32 -16.91 -5.20 1.52
C ARG A 32 -16.97 -5.99 2.82
N ARG A 33 -15.96 -6.82 3.07
CA ARG A 33 -15.96 -7.71 4.24
C ARG A 33 -15.38 -7.08 5.48
N LEU A 34 -14.42 -6.16 5.35
CA LEU A 34 -13.64 -5.69 6.51
C LEU A 34 -13.85 -4.20 6.80
N LEU A 35 -14.18 -3.37 5.82
CA LEU A 35 -14.20 -1.92 5.99
C LEU A 35 -15.62 -1.32 5.94
N ASP A 36 -16.47 -1.81 5.04
CA ASP A 36 -17.80 -1.24 4.80
C ASP A 36 -18.77 -1.41 6.00
N GLN A 37 -18.41 -2.26 6.96
CA GLN A 37 -19.17 -2.45 8.21
C GLN A 37 -19.00 -1.27 9.19
N PHE A 38 -17.96 -0.46 9.03
CA PHE A 38 -17.64 0.68 9.91
C PHE A 38 -18.27 1.98 9.40
N THR A 39 -19.61 2.03 9.34
CA THR A 39 -20.33 3.28 9.10
C THR A 39 -20.46 4.07 10.40
N ASP A 40 -20.60 5.39 10.31
CA ASP A 40 -20.79 6.20 11.52
C ASP A 40 -22.07 5.76 12.26
N GLU A 41 -23.14 5.44 11.53
CA GLU A 41 -24.38 4.90 12.10
C GLU A 41 -24.18 3.55 12.84
N SER A 42 -23.43 2.61 12.28
CA SER A 42 -23.20 1.31 12.94
C SER A 42 -22.32 1.47 14.18
N MET A 43 -21.28 2.29 14.09
CA MET A 43 -20.39 2.55 15.22
C MET A 43 -21.07 3.32 16.35
N GLU A 44 -21.93 4.30 16.02
CA GLU A 44 -22.77 4.98 17.02
C GLU A 44 -23.75 4.02 17.69
N ALA A 45 -24.39 3.13 16.92
CA ALA A 45 -25.28 2.12 17.47
C ALA A 45 -24.54 1.16 18.42
N ASP A 46 -23.35 0.69 18.04
CA ASP A 46 -22.52 -0.17 18.88
C ASP A 46 -22.03 0.55 20.14
N ALA A 47 -21.67 1.83 20.04
CA ALA A 47 -21.24 2.66 21.17
C ALA A 47 -22.39 2.93 22.17
N ASN A 48 -23.60 3.15 21.67
CA ASN A 48 -24.79 3.30 22.52
C ASN A 48 -25.13 1.98 23.21
N ALA A 49 -25.12 0.86 22.48
CA ALA A 49 -25.35 -0.46 23.07
C ALA A 49 -24.30 -0.81 24.14
N PHE A 50 -23.04 -0.40 23.94
CA PHE A 50 -21.98 -0.53 24.94
C PHE A 50 -22.28 0.31 26.19
N ALA A 51 -22.71 1.56 26.02
CA ALA A 51 -23.05 2.47 27.12
C ALA A 51 -24.21 1.94 27.99
N ASP A 52 -25.26 1.43 27.34
CA ASP A 52 -26.41 0.80 28.00
C ASP A 52 -25.99 -0.44 28.80
N ALA A 53 -25.15 -1.30 28.21
CA ALA A 53 -24.65 -2.50 28.87
C ALA A 53 -23.73 -2.14 30.05
N TRP A 54 -22.90 -1.11 29.91
CA TRP A 54 -22.04 -0.60 30.97
C TRP A 54 -22.87 -0.07 32.15
N LEU A 55 -23.91 0.72 31.88
CA LEU A 55 -24.79 1.28 32.91
C LEU A 55 -25.58 0.18 33.62
N ALA A 56 -26.14 -0.78 32.87
CA ALA A 56 -26.87 -1.92 33.44
C ALA A 56 -25.99 -2.83 34.30
N GLY A 57 -24.68 -2.85 34.05
CA GLY A 57 -23.71 -3.61 34.83
C GLY A 57 -23.22 -2.90 36.09
N LYS A 58 -23.54 -1.62 36.28
CA LYS A 58 -23.08 -0.82 37.42
C LYS A 58 -24.00 -1.04 38.64
N PRO A 59 -23.46 -1.49 39.79
CA PRO A 59 -24.24 -1.49 41.03
C PRO A 59 -24.61 -0.06 41.42
N PHE A 60 -25.88 0.19 41.69
CA PHE A 60 -26.40 1.50 42.10
C PHE A 60 -26.84 1.46 43.57
N ASP A 61 -26.26 2.35 44.37
CA ASP A 61 -26.63 2.60 45.76
C ASP A 61 -27.36 3.95 45.86
N PRO A 62 -28.70 3.98 46.02
CA PRO A 62 -29.48 5.22 46.05
C PRO A 62 -29.09 6.21 47.14
N ASP A 63 -28.42 5.74 48.20
CA ASP A 63 -28.00 6.57 49.34
C ASP A 63 -26.63 7.24 49.11
N ARG A 64 -25.86 6.77 48.11
CA ARG A 64 -24.48 7.21 47.86
C ARG A 64 -24.26 7.70 46.43
N ASP A 65 -24.93 7.09 45.46
CA ASP A 65 -24.68 7.26 44.04
C ASP A 65 -25.71 8.22 43.44
N ASP A 66 -25.24 9.14 42.58
CA ASP A 66 -26.10 10.08 41.85
C ASP A 66 -26.39 9.53 40.45
N PRO A 67 -27.66 9.32 40.07
CA PRO A 67 -28.01 8.87 38.73
C PRO A 67 -27.42 9.77 37.63
N GLY A 68 -27.37 11.09 37.84
CA GLY A 68 -26.80 12.03 36.88
C GLY A 68 -25.34 11.72 36.58
N SER A 69 -24.52 11.59 37.64
CA SER A 69 -23.12 11.19 37.54
C SER A 69 -22.92 9.84 36.83
N ASP A 70 -23.82 8.88 36.99
CA ASP A 70 -23.72 7.58 36.34
C ASP A 70 -24.03 7.64 34.84
N TYR A 71 -25.03 8.44 34.44
CA TYR A 71 -25.32 8.70 33.03
C TYR A 71 -24.20 9.48 32.34
N GLU A 72 -23.62 10.48 33.00
CA GLU A 72 -22.47 11.23 32.46
C GLU A 72 -21.27 10.31 32.23
N GLN A 73 -20.97 9.42 33.19
CA GLN A 73 -19.88 8.47 33.02
C GLN A 73 -20.15 7.44 31.91
N SER A 74 -21.38 6.95 31.80
CA SER A 74 -21.79 6.04 30.71
C SER A 74 -21.62 6.69 29.33
N TRP A 75 -21.92 7.98 29.22
CA TRP A 75 -21.69 8.77 28.01
C TRP A 75 -20.20 8.89 27.64
N ASP A 76 -19.34 9.18 28.62
CA ASP A 76 -17.89 9.23 28.42
C ASP A 76 -17.33 7.87 27.94
N GLU A 77 -17.82 6.77 28.53
CA GLU A 77 -17.47 5.40 28.12
C GLU A 77 -17.93 5.09 26.69
N SER A 78 -19.10 5.60 26.29
CA SER A 78 -19.62 5.52 24.91
C SER A 78 -18.67 6.23 23.92
N ILE A 79 -18.25 7.46 24.24
CA ILE A 79 -17.30 8.22 23.41
C ILE A 79 -15.99 7.45 23.25
N GLY A 80 -15.46 6.92 24.35
CA GLY A 80 -14.22 6.13 24.33
C GLY A 80 -14.36 4.85 23.50
N PHE A 81 -15.53 4.20 23.54
CA PHE A 81 -15.81 3.03 22.71
C PHE A 81 -15.88 3.38 21.22
N TYR A 82 -16.58 4.45 20.87
CA TYR A 82 -16.66 4.94 19.49
C TYR A 82 -15.28 5.28 18.92
N GLN A 83 -14.42 5.94 19.69
CA GLN A 83 -13.04 6.24 19.29
C GLN A 83 -12.25 4.96 18.96
N ARG A 84 -12.36 3.92 19.78
CA ARG A 84 -11.71 2.62 19.51
C ARG A 84 -12.23 1.95 18.23
N LEU A 85 -13.52 2.09 17.92
CA LEU A 85 -14.07 1.61 16.65
C LEU A 85 -13.53 2.39 15.45
N SER A 86 -13.40 3.72 15.57
CA SER A 86 -12.78 4.54 14.52
C SER A 86 -11.31 4.15 14.30
N ASP A 87 -10.55 3.94 15.37
CA ASP A 87 -9.15 3.49 15.28
C ASP A 87 -9.06 2.12 14.58
N LEU A 88 -9.99 1.20 14.91
CA LEU A 88 -10.07 -0.11 14.27
C LEU A 88 -10.41 -0.01 12.77
N ARG A 89 -11.34 0.88 12.39
CA ARG A 89 -11.68 1.19 11.00
C ARG A 89 -10.45 1.67 10.24
N ASP A 90 -9.73 2.63 10.80
CA ASP A 90 -8.59 3.26 10.15
C ASP A 90 -7.40 2.28 10.04
N ASN A 91 -7.14 1.47 11.07
CA ASN A 91 -6.14 0.40 11.02
C ASN A 91 -6.51 -0.69 10.00
N THR A 92 -7.80 -1.05 9.89
CA THR A 92 -8.29 -1.98 8.86
C THR A 92 -8.03 -1.43 7.47
N ARG A 93 -8.31 -0.14 7.24
CA ARG A 93 -8.03 0.52 5.95
C ARG A 93 -6.55 0.45 5.59
N LEU A 94 -5.66 0.78 6.53
CA LEU A 94 -4.22 0.72 6.34
C LEU A 94 -3.72 -0.71 6.07
N SER A 95 -4.31 -1.70 6.73
CA SER A 95 -4.00 -3.12 6.51
C SER A 95 -4.35 -3.56 5.08
N ILE A 96 -5.50 -3.12 4.56
CA ILE A 96 -5.91 -3.41 3.16
C ILE A 96 -4.94 -2.77 2.17
N ILE A 97 -4.58 -1.49 2.40
CA ILE A 97 -3.64 -0.76 1.53
C ILE A 97 -2.27 -1.44 1.51
N ALA A 98 -1.75 -1.80 2.68
CA ALA A 98 -0.47 -2.52 2.79
C ALA A 98 -0.56 -3.90 2.11
N GLY A 99 -1.67 -4.61 2.28
CA GLY A 99 -1.91 -5.91 1.68
C GLY A 99 -1.89 -5.88 0.15
N MET A 100 -2.67 -4.99 -0.48
CA MET A 100 -2.70 -4.88 -1.94
C MET A 100 -1.35 -4.45 -2.51
N PHE A 101 -0.65 -3.51 -1.85
CA PHE A 101 0.65 -3.04 -2.32
C PHE A 101 1.71 -4.13 -2.26
N HIS A 102 1.79 -4.86 -1.13
CA HIS A 102 2.74 -5.96 -0.99
C HIS A 102 2.45 -7.12 -1.94
N GLU A 103 1.18 -7.40 -2.22
CA GLU A 103 0.81 -8.42 -3.18
C GLU A 103 1.21 -8.02 -4.61
N TRP A 104 0.91 -6.78 -5.02
CA TRP A 104 1.36 -6.23 -6.28
C TRP A 104 2.90 -6.28 -6.43
N GLU A 105 3.66 -5.86 -5.41
CA GLU A 105 5.12 -5.87 -5.45
C GLU A 105 5.68 -7.30 -5.64
N LYS A 106 5.09 -8.30 -4.97
CA LYS A 106 5.47 -9.71 -5.16
C LYS A 106 5.18 -10.18 -6.58
N GLN A 107 4.00 -9.86 -7.11
CA GLN A 107 3.61 -10.20 -8.48
C GLN A 107 4.55 -9.58 -9.51
N LEU A 108 4.94 -8.32 -9.32
CA LEU A 108 5.94 -7.63 -10.14
C LEU A 108 7.29 -8.36 -10.13
N ARG A 109 7.78 -8.72 -8.94
CA ARG A 109 9.07 -9.42 -8.77
C ARG A 109 9.05 -10.83 -9.36
N ASP A 110 7.95 -11.55 -9.17
CA ASP A 110 7.75 -12.89 -9.72
C ASP A 110 7.66 -12.85 -11.25
N TRP A 111 6.89 -11.92 -11.82
CA TRP A 111 6.82 -11.70 -13.28
C TRP A 111 8.21 -11.38 -13.86
N LEU A 112 8.93 -10.40 -13.30
CA LEU A 112 10.30 -10.07 -13.73
C LEU A 112 11.24 -11.29 -13.63
N GLY A 113 11.16 -12.04 -12.54
CA GLY A 113 11.95 -13.24 -12.33
C GLY A 113 11.71 -14.31 -13.40
N ARG A 114 10.44 -14.54 -13.78
CA ARG A 114 10.05 -15.49 -14.83
C ARG A 114 10.52 -15.05 -16.22
N GLU A 115 10.33 -13.77 -16.56
CA GLU A 115 10.74 -13.23 -17.86
C GLU A 115 12.25 -13.28 -18.06
N LEU A 116 13.02 -12.94 -17.03
CA LEU A 116 14.48 -13.12 -17.06
C LEU A 116 14.85 -14.62 -17.17
N GLY A 117 14.08 -15.50 -16.53
CA GLY A 117 14.20 -16.96 -16.64
C GLY A 117 14.07 -17.48 -18.07
N HIS A 118 13.19 -16.91 -18.89
CA HIS A 118 13.01 -17.29 -20.30
C HIS A 118 14.27 -17.02 -21.16
N HIS A 119 15.12 -16.08 -20.75
CA HIS A 119 16.44 -15.83 -21.39
C HIS A 119 17.55 -16.75 -20.86
N GLY A 120 17.19 -17.71 -20.02
CA GLY A 120 18.13 -18.52 -19.28
C GLY A 120 18.84 -17.69 -18.21
N PHE A 121 18.20 -16.72 -17.57
CA PHE A 121 18.73 -16.13 -16.34
C PHE A 121 18.05 -16.80 -15.16
N GLY A 122 18.72 -17.81 -14.60
CA GLY A 122 18.15 -18.66 -13.56
C GLY A 122 18.18 -18.04 -12.17
N LYS A 123 18.61 -18.84 -11.20
CA LYS A 123 18.47 -18.54 -9.77
C LYS A 123 19.10 -17.20 -9.34
N HIS A 124 20.20 -16.77 -9.95
CA HIS A 124 20.89 -15.57 -9.52
C HIS A 124 20.17 -14.29 -9.93
N ALA A 125 19.60 -14.24 -11.14
CA ALA A 125 18.80 -13.09 -11.59
C ALA A 125 17.49 -13.01 -10.80
N HIS A 126 16.81 -14.15 -10.60
CA HIS A 126 15.62 -14.21 -9.77
C HIS A 126 15.93 -13.70 -8.34
N ALA A 127 16.95 -14.23 -7.66
CA ALA A 127 17.33 -13.77 -6.33
C ALA A 127 17.68 -12.27 -6.29
N ALA A 128 18.32 -11.75 -7.34
CA ALA A 128 18.65 -10.34 -7.42
C ALA A 128 17.38 -9.46 -7.50
N VAL A 129 16.43 -9.82 -8.39
CA VAL A 129 15.12 -9.15 -8.50
C VAL A 129 14.39 -9.10 -7.16
N TRP A 130 14.44 -10.17 -6.36
CA TRP A 130 13.79 -10.22 -5.05
C TRP A 130 14.52 -9.43 -3.95
N SER A 131 15.81 -9.14 -4.13
CA SER A 131 16.65 -8.50 -3.11
C SER A 131 16.76 -6.97 -3.22
N VAL A 132 16.54 -6.43 -4.42
CA VAL A 132 16.70 -5.00 -4.69
C VAL A 132 15.50 -4.18 -4.20
N LYS A 133 15.71 -2.88 -3.98
CA LYS A 133 14.62 -1.97 -3.65
C LYS A 133 13.69 -1.82 -4.85
N LEU A 134 12.41 -1.54 -4.60
CA LEU A 134 11.45 -1.31 -5.67
C LEU A 134 11.89 -0.18 -6.63
N ASP A 135 12.53 0.86 -6.10
CA ASP A 135 13.06 1.97 -6.90
C ASP A 135 14.09 1.50 -7.94
N GLU A 136 14.92 0.51 -7.59
CA GLU A 136 15.90 -0.09 -8.52
C GLU A 136 15.23 -0.97 -9.60
N LEU A 137 13.99 -1.40 -9.38
CA LEU A 137 13.17 -2.06 -10.40
C LEU A 137 12.56 -1.04 -11.37
N PHE A 138 12.14 0.13 -10.88
CA PHE A 138 11.72 1.22 -11.76
C PHE A 138 12.87 1.75 -12.61
N ASP A 139 14.10 1.81 -12.07
CA ASP A 139 15.29 2.14 -12.85
C ASP A 139 15.54 1.13 -13.99
N LEU A 140 15.24 -0.15 -13.77
CA LEU A 140 15.30 -1.16 -14.84
C LEU A 140 14.28 -0.85 -15.95
N PHE A 141 13.06 -0.44 -15.60
CA PHE A 141 12.04 -0.08 -16.59
C PHE A 141 12.43 1.16 -17.41
N GLU A 142 12.94 2.19 -16.76
CA GLU A 142 13.48 3.37 -17.43
C GLU A 142 14.63 2.99 -18.38
N ALA A 143 15.55 2.14 -17.94
CA ALA A 143 16.63 1.62 -18.77
C ALA A 143 16.13 0.80 -19.98
N CYS A 144 14.95 0.18 -19.86
CA CYS A 144 14.27 -0.53 -20.93
C CYS A 144 13.50 0.39 -21.89
N GLY A 145 13.60 1.71 -21.74
CA GLY A 145 12.90 2.68 -22.56
C GLY A 145 11.42 2.85 -22.20
N TRP A 146 10.98 2.33 -21.06
CA TRP A 146 9.65 2.59 -20.51
C TRP A 146 9.74 3.69 -19.45
N ALA A 147 9.30 4.90 -19.80
CA ALA A 147 9.35 6.09 -18.95
C ALA A 147 8.34 6.04 -17.78
N VAL A 148 8.41 4.98 -16.98
CA VAL A 148 7.45 4.59 -15.94
C VAL A 148 7.18 5.72 -14.94
N ARG A 149 8.21 6.51 -14.60
CA ARG A 149 8.10 7.60 -13.61
C ARG A 149 7.33 8.81 -14.12
N THR A 150 7.11 8.90 -15.44
CA THR A 150 6.36 9.98 -16.07
C THR A 150 4.86 9.68 -16.20
N LEU A 151 4.46 8.44 -15.91
CA LEU A 151 3.08 7.99 -16.07
C LEU A 151 2.21 8.40 -14.88
N GLY A 152 0.94 8.70 -15.14
CA GLY A 152 0.03 9.27 -14.15
C GLY A 152 -0.21 8.40 -12.91
N PHE A 153 -0.01 7.08 -13.00
CA PHE A 153 -0.15 6.19 -11.85
C PHE A 153 1.03 6.27 -10.88
N PHE A 154 2.22 6.73 -11.33
CA PHE A 154 3.46 6.58 -10.58
C PHE A 154 3.45 7.34 -9.25
N ASP A 155 2.87 8.53 -9.25
CA ASP A 155 2.74 9.36 -8.05
C ASP A 155 1.89 8.64 -6.98
N GLN A 156 0.69 8.17 -7.35
CA GLN A 156 -0.19 7.47 -6.41
C GLN A 156 0.41 6.15 -5.92
N LEU A 157 1.11 5.42 -6.78
CA LEU A 157 1.80 4.19 -6.41
C LEU A 157 2.96 4.46 -5.42
N SER A 158 3.69 5.55 -5.63
CA SER A 158 4.76 6.01 -4.72
C SER A 158 4.20 6.44 -3.37
N ARG A 159 3.07 7.17 -3.36
CA ARG A 159 2.35 7.54 -2.14
C ARG A 159 1.86 6.29 -1.38
N CYS A 160 1.30 5.31 -2.10
CA CYS A 160 0.89 4.02 -1.53
C CYS A 160 2.06 3.27 -0.86
N GLN A 161 3.24 3.28 -1.50
CA GLN A 161 4.46 2.69 -0.91
C GLN A 161 4.85 3.40 0.39
N LEU A 162 4.81 4.74 0.42
CA LEU A 162 5.14 5.51 1.61
C LEU A 162 4.16 5.21 2.75
N VAL A 163 2.86 5.23 2.49
CA VAL A 163 1.80 4.87 3.45
C VAL A 163 2.03 3.46 4.01
N THR A 164 2.27 2.48 3.14
CA THR A 164 2.55 1.09 3.54
C THR A 164 3.78 0.98 4.45
N ASN A 165 4.85 1.72 4.11
CA ASN A 165 6.05 1.73 4.92
C ASN A 165 5.87 2.44 6.27
N VAL A 166 5.10 3.53 6.33
CA VAL A 166 4.77 4.23 7.57
C VAL A 166 3.94 3.33 8.48
N TYR A 167 2.93 2.66 7.92
CA TYR A 167 2.12 1.70 8.66
C TYR A 167 2.97 0.60 9.32
N LYS A 168 3.97 0.10 8.59
CA LYS A 168 4.86 -0.96 9.07
C LYS A 168 5.95 -0.49 10.05
N HIS A 169 6.50 0.70 9.85
CA HIS A 169 7.74 1.15 10.50
C HIS A 169 7.59 2.41 11.36
N GLY A 170 6.41 3.01 11.41
CA GLY A 170 6.13 4.22 12.18
C GLY A 170 6.95 5.43 11.70
N ASN A 171 7.64 6.09 12.63
CA ASN A 171 8.39 7.35 12.45
C ASN A 171 9.68 7.25 11.59
N GLY A 172 9.76 6.27 10.71
CA GLY A 172 10.92 6.02 9.85
C GLY A 172 11.13 7.05 8.73
N PRO A 173 12.13 6.81 7.85
CA PRO A 173 12.41 7.67 6.71
C PRO A 173 11.19 7.94 5.82
N SER A 174 10.35 6.93 5.59
CA SER A 174 9.13 7.06 4.78
C SER A 174 8.15 8.09 5.35
N PHE A 175 8.04 8.19 6.68
CA PHE A 175 7.17 9.19 7.30
C PHE A 175 7.72 10.61 7.11
N LYS A 176 9.04 10.78 7.21
CA LYS A 176 9.69 12.07 6.92
C LYS A 176 9.47 12.49 5.48
N THR A 177 9.57 11.56 4.54
CA THR A 177 9.28 11.81 3.13
C THR A 177 7.80 12.15 2.92
N LEU A 178 6.89 11.39 3.52
CA LEU A 178 5.44 11.58 3.39
C LEU A 178 5.02 13.00 3.80
N LYS A 179 5.55 13.53 4.91
CA LYS A 179 5.30 14.91 5.36
C LYS A 179 5.67 15.99 4.34
N VAL A 180 6.58 15.71 3.41
CA VAL A 180 7.03 16.67 2.40
C VAL A 180 6.27 16.48 1.10
N VAL A 181 6.09 15.24 0.64
CA VAL A 181 5.59 14.95 -0.71
C VAL A 181 4.08 14.70 -0.76
N ALA A 182 3.47 14.30 0.35
CA ALA A 182 2.02 14.06 0.47
C ALA A 182 1.53 14.47 1.85
N PRO A 183 1.63 15.77 2.21
CA PRO A 183 1.24 16.28 3.52
C PRO A 183 -0.27 16.12 3.80
N ASP A 184 -1.08 15.96 2.76
CA ASP A 184 -2.50 15.68 2.82
C ASP A 184 -2.82 14.30 3.43
N LEU A 185 -1.87 13.36 3.36
CA LEU A 185 -1.97 12.04 4.00
C LEU A 185 -1.50 12.04 5.47
N VAL A 186 -1.04 13.19 5.98
CA VAL A 186 -0.50 13.33 7.34
C VAL A 186 -1.34 14.34 8.13
N GLY A 187 -2.65 14.05 8.24
CA GLY A 187 -3.60 14.91 8.95
C GLY A 187 -3.77 16.29 8.30
N LYS A 188 -4.62 17.12 8.91
CA LYS A 188 -4.80 18.50 8.46
C LYS A 188 -3.57 19.33 8.81
N THR A 189 -2.64 19.43 7.85
CA THR A 189 -1.44 20.27 7.95
C THR A 189 -1.67 21.70 7.46
N ASP A 190 -2.80 21.94 6.78
CA ASP A 190 -3.15 23.25 6.24
C ASP A 190 -3.24 24.32 7.33
N GLY A 191 -2.45 25.38 7.18
CA GLY A 191 -2.40 26.50 8.11
C GLY A 191 -1.64 26.23 9.42
N LEU A 192 -1.08 25.03 9.62
CA LEU A 192 -0.24 24.76 10.78
C LEU A 192 1.17 25.35 10.58
N PRO A 193 1.73 26.05 11.59
CA PRO A 193 3.14 26.41 11.57
C PRO A 193 4.04 25.18 11.41
N ALA A 194 5.16 25.32 10.68
CA ALA A 194 6.07 24.22 10.37
C ALA A 194 6.54 23.42 11.60
N PHE A 195 6.63 24.08 12.77
CA PHE A 195 6.94 23.42 14.04
C PHE A 195 5.91 22.36 14.43
N PHE A 196 4.60 22.64 14.28
CA PHE A 196 3.55 21.68 14.59
C PHE A 196 3.53 20.50 13.62
N VAL A 197 3.74 20.74 12.32
CA VAL A 197 3.89 19.68 11.32
C VAL A 197 5.12 18.79 11.63
N SER A 198 6.19 19.39 12.15
CA SER A 198 7.38 18.64 12.55
C SER A 198 7.13 17.70 13.74
N ALA A 199 6.20 18.08 14.64
CA ALA A 199 5.83 17.32 15.83
C ALA A 199 4.85 16.17 15.56
N LEU A 200 4.20 16.14 14.39
CA LEU A 200 3.37 15.00 13.97
C LEU A 200 4.21 13.72 13.89
N ASP A 201 3.59 12.62 14.26
CA ASP A 201 4.14 11.27 14.22
C ASP A 201 3.25 10.33 13.39
N TYR A 202 3.66 9.07 13.24
CA TYR A 202 2.97 8.08 12.40
C TYR A 202 1.49 7.85 12.78
N SER A 203 1.06 8.18 14.00
CA SER A 203 -0.36 8.09 14.40
C SER A 203 -1.22 9.16 13.72
N SER A 204 -0.59 10.18 13.15
CA SER A 204 -1.25 11.26 12.40
C SER A 204 -1.56 10.89 10.94
N LEU A 205 -1.35 9.63 10.54
CA LEU A 205 -1.62 9.16 9.20
C LEU A 205 -3.13 9.23 8.93
N ALA A 206 -3.55 10.10 8.01
CA ALA A 206 -4.94 10.38 7.72
C ALA A 206 -5.26 9.91 6.29
N VAL A 207 -5.58 8.63 6.16
CA VAL A 207 -5.90 8.00 4.88
C VAL A 207 -7.39 7.69 4.85
N CYS A 208 -8.09 8.10 3.79
CA CYS A 208 -9.52 7.90 3.63
C CYS A 208 -9.85 6.86 2.54
N ASN A 209 -11.14 6.63 2.32
CA ASN A 209 -11.60 5.65 1.33
C ASN A 209 -11.26 6.06 -0.11
N ASP A 210 -11.16 7.36 -0.39
CA ASP A 210 -10.78 7.87 -1.71
C ASP A 210 -9.29 7.60 -1.98
N ASP A 211 -8.42 7.78 -0.98
CA ASP A 211 -6.99 7.44 -1.10
C ASP A 211 -6.81 5.95 -1.39
N LEU A 212 -7.53 5.08 -0.67
CA LEU A 212 -7.54 3.64 -0.94
C LEU A 212 -7.94 3.36 -2.40
N ALA A 213 -8.99 4.01 -2.89
CA ALA A 213 -9.45 3.85 -4.27
C ALA A 213 -8.41 4.34 -5.29
N CYS A 214 -7.77 5.49 -5.04
CA CYS A 214 -6.69 6.02 -5.88
C CYS A 214 -5.48 5.07 -5.93
N PHE A 215 -5.06 4.55 -4.79
CA PHE A 215 -3.97 3.58 -4.73
C PHE A 215 -4.33 2.27 -5.44
N ALA A 216 -5.52 1.74 -5.21
CA ALA A 216 -6.01 0.55 -5.91
C ALA A 216 -6.04 0.76 -7.43
N HIS A 217 -6.55 1.90 -7.89
CA HIS A 217 -6.58 2.24 -9.31
C HIS A 217 -5.17 2.37 -9.91
N SER A 218 -4.22 2.93 -9.17
CA SER A 218 -2.82 3.08 -9.63
C SER A 218 -2.14 1.74 -9.90
N ILE A 219 -2.46 0.70 -9.13
CA ILE A 219 -1.95 -0.67 -9.35
C ILE A 219 -2.55 -1.26 -10.65
N THR A 220 -3.85 -1.10 -10.87
CA THR A 220 -4.50 -1.52 -12.14
C THR A 220 -3.91 -0.75 -13.33
N ALA A 221 -3.72 0.56 -13.18
CA ALA A 221 -3.13 1.41 -14.21
C ALA A 221 -1.69 1.00 -14.53
N PHE A 222 -0.87 0.64 -13.54
CA PHE A 222 0.47 0.11 -13.76
C PHE A 222 0.46 -1.11 -14.70
N TRP A 223 -0.42 -2.08 -14.46
CA TRP A 223 -0.50 -3.28 -15.30
C TRP A 223 -1.01 -3.00 -16.71
N ASN A 224 -1.95 -2.06 -16.86
CA ASN A 224 -2.48 -1.65 -18.15
C ASN A 224 -1.44 -0.91 -19.01
N GLU A 225 -0.66 -0.04 -18.39
CA GLU A 225 0.36 0.78 -19.06
C GLU A 225 1.67 0.03 -19.31
N LEU A 226 1.90 -1.11 -18.63
CA LEU A 226 3.08 -1.95 -18.86
C LEU A 226 3.06 -2.48 -20.30
N PRO A 227 4.09 -2.16 -21.13
CA PRO A 227 4.14 -2.60 -22.52
C PRO A 227 4.06 -4.11 -22.64
N GLU A 228 3.33 -4.60 -23.65
CA GLU A 228 3.23 -6.05 -23.89
C GLU A 228 4.58 -6.67 -24.23
N ASN A 229 5.41 -5.98 -25.01
CA ASN A 229 6.76 -6.41 -25.33
C ASN A 229 7.73 -5.25 -25.14
N ILE A 230 8.78 -5.51 -24.37
CA ILE A 230 9.99 -4.68 -24.30
C ILE A 230 11.08 -5.48 -25.00
N PHE A 231 11.77 -4.88 -25.96
CA PHE A 231 12.79 -5.55 -26.75
C PHE A 231 14.21 -5.27 -26.24
N PHE A 232 15.15 -6.16 -26.54
CA PHE A 232 16.57 -5.98 -26.17
C PHE A 232 17.18 -4.72 -26.76
N SER A 233 16.77 -4.29 -27.97
CA SER A 233 17.27 -3.04 -28.57
C SER A 233 16.88 -1.77 -27.79
N GLN A 234 15.83 -1.83 -26.97
CA GLN A 234 15.39 -0.71 -26.15
C GLN A 234 16.18 -0.60 -24.83
N VAL A 235 16.93 -1.66 -24.46
CA VAL A 235 17.70 -1.69 -23.23
C VAL A 235 18.98 -0.88 -23.42
N THR A 236 19.02 0.29 -22.81
CA THR A 236 20.12 1.26 -22.92
C THR A 236 21.27 0.94 -21.97
N GLU A 237 20.98 0.76 -20.67
CA GLU A 237 21.96 0.43 -19.65
C GLU A 237 21.40 -0.58 -18.64
N VAL A 238 21.98 -1.77 -18.56
CA VAL A 238 21.56 -2.77 -17.58
C VAL A 238 21.98 -2.33 -16.18
N PRO A 239 21.05 -2.25 -15.19
CA PRO A 239 21.40 -1.89 -13.82
C PRO A 239 22.50 -2.77 -13.24
N LYS A 240 23.40 -2.18 -12.45
CA LYS A 240 24.58 -2.87 -11.88
C LYS A 240 24.22 -4.14 -11.09
N TRP A 241 23.07 -4.13 -10.41
CA TRP A 241 22.60 -5.29 -9.66
C TRP A 241 22.26 -6.46 -10.59
N LEU A 242 21.64 -6.18 -11.74
CA LEU A 242 21.26 -7.18 -12.73
C LEU A 242 22.50 -7.67 -13.47
N ASP A 243 23.36 -6.77 -13.97
CA ASP A 243 24.61 -7.15 -14.64
C ASP A 243 25.46 -8.09 -13.76
N ARG A 244 25.60 -7.77 -12.47
CA ARG A 244 26.31 -8.63 -11.51
C ARG A 244 25.66 -10.02 -11.39
N ALA A 245 24.33 -10.09 -11.36
CA ALA A 245 23.61 -11.36 -11.29
C ALA A 245 23.78 -12.18 -12.58
N LEU A 246 23.70 -11.53 -13.74
CA LEU A 246 23.90 -12.15 -15.06
C LEU A 246 25.30 -12.72 -15.22
N ARG A 247 26.34 -12.02 -14.74
CA ARG A 247 27.73 -12.52 -14.74
C ARG A 247 27.88 -13.78 -13.90
N LYS A 248 27.31 -13.81 -12.69
CA LYS A 248 27.31 -15.00 -11.82
C LYS A 248 26.63 -16.20 -12.47
N GLU A 249 25.52 -15.96 -13.18
CA GLU A 249 24.81 -17.02 -13.90
C GLU A 249 25.68 -17.62 -15.02
N ARG A 250 26.45 -16.79 -15.73
CA ARG A 250 27.39 -17.25 -16.78
C ARG A 250 28.57 -18.02 -16.20
N GLU A 251 29.09 -17.60 -15.05
CA GLU A 251 30.17 -18.29 -14.32
C GLU A 251 29.72 -19.67 -13.82
N GLY A 252 28.49 -19.79 -13.30
CA GLY A 252 27.94 -21.06 -12.81
C GLY A 252 27.51 -22.06 -13.89
N ARG A 253 27.56 -21.66 -15.17
CA ARG A 253 27.28 -22.52 -16.35
C ARG A 253 28.53 -23.09 -17.02
N ARG A 254 29.71 -22.62 -16.62
CA ARG A 254 31.00 -23.19 -17.04
C ARG A 254 31.41 -24.31 -16.10
#